data_AF-A0A958XTL3-F1
#
_entry.id   AF-A0A958XTL3-F1
#
_cell.length_a   1.000
_cell.length_b   1.000
_cell.length_c   1.000
_cell.angle_alpha   90.00
_cell.angle_beta   90.00
_cell.angle_gamma   90.00
#
_symmetry.space_group_name_H-M   'P 1'
#
loop_
_entity.id
_entity.type
_entity.pdbx_description
1 polymer ?
#
loop_
_entity_poly.entity_id
_entity_poly.type
_entity_poly.pdbx_seq_one_letter_code
_entity_poly.pdbx_strand_id
1 'polypeptide(L)'
;MEEKSKNKLKITQHDLDKVAQHNHTHEKAVKTKIVKDWLPRYTGMPLEKFGEYILLVNFAGYVKSFADKYDVPIFGNDRPMQAATAEGITIINFGIGSPNAGL
;
A
#
# COMPACT_ATOMS: atom_id res chain seq x y z
N MET A 1 -9.70 -52.61 30.89
CA MET A 1 -9.81 -51.31 31.60
C MET A 1 -8.69 -50.41 31.09
N GLU A 2 -8.59 -50.21 29.78
CA GLU A 2 -9.39 -49.29 28.95
C GLU A 2 -9.15 -47.81 29.27
N GLU A 3 -8.43 -47.19 28.32
CA GLU A 3 -8.45 -45.78 27.93
C GLU A 3 -8.22 -44.70 28.99
N LYS A 4 -6.94 -44.46 29.31
CA LYS A 4 -6.46 -43.12 29.73
C LYS A 4 -5.42 -42.55 28.78
N SER A 5 -5.64 -42.69 27.47
CA SER A 5 -4.78 -42.04 26.47
C SER A 5 -5.63 -41.56 25.31
N LYS A 6 -5.40 -40.31 24.90
CA LYS A 6 -6.06 -39.55 23.81
C LYS A 6 -7.21 -38.63 24.22
N ASN A 7 -7.02 -37.80 25.25
CA ASN A 7 -7.54 -36.43 25.13
C ASN A 7 -6.54 -35.61 24.30
N LYS A 8 -6.45 -35.95 23.00
CA LYS A 8 -5.72 -35.14 22.03
C LYS A 8 -6.66 -33.98 21.75
N LEU A 9 -6.37 -32.78 22.27
CA LEU A 9 -7.12 -31.54 21.99
C LEU A 9 -7.50 -31.53 20.51
N LYS A 10 -8.76 -31.84 20.20
CA LYS A 10 -9.27 -31.87 18.83
C LYS A 10 -9.58 -30.42 18.48
N ILE A 11 -8.60 -29.74 17.88
CA ILE A 11 -8.80 -28.43 17.27
C ILE A 11 -10.02 -28.53 16.36
N THR A 12 -11.02 -27.69 16.61
CA THR A 12 -12.23 -27.65 15.79
C THR A 12 -12.03 -26.74 14.58
N GLN A 13 -12.86 -26.89 13.54
CA GLN A 13 -12.81 -25.98 12.39
C GLN A 13 -13.01 -24.52 12.82
N HIS A 14 -13.86 -24.28 13.82
CA HIS A 14 -14.07 -22.96 14.43
C HIS A 14 -12.80 -22.37 15.05
N ASP A 15 -11.95 -23.21 15.67
CA ASP A 15 -10.67 -22.76 16.22
C ASP A 15 -9.68 -22.40 15.10
N LEU A 16 -9.68 -23.16 14.00
CA LEU A 16 -8.88 -22.83 12.81
C LEU A 16 -9.35 -21.52 12.16
N ASP A 17 -10.66 -21.33 12.04
CA ASP A 17 -11.23 -20.12 11.43
C ASP A 17 -10.90 -18.88 12.26
N LYS A 18 -10.94 -18.98 13.60
CA LYS A 18 -10.50 -17.90 14.51
C LYS A 18 -9.03 -17.55 14.33
N VAL A 19 -8.16 -18.55 14.24
CA VAL A 19 -6.72 -18.33 14.01
C VAL A 19 -6.49 -17.69 12.64
N ALA A 20 -7.18 -18.15 11.60
CA ALA A 20 -7.09 -17.58 10.26
C ALA A 20 -7.55 -16.10 10.23
N GLN A 21 -8.68 -15.79 10.87
CA GLN A 21 -9.17 -14.42 11.01
C GLN A 21 -8.18 -13.54 11.79
N HIS A 22 -7.70 -14.02 12.93
CA HIS A 22 -6.70 -13.31 13.74
C HIS A 22 -5.44 -13.01 12.93
N ASN A 23 -4.88 -14.01 12.26
CA ASN A 23 -3.68 -13.86 11.43
C ASN A 23 -3.92 -12.87 10.28
N HIS A 24 -5.07 -12.96 9.61
CA HIS A 24 -5.42 -12.04 8.54
C HIS A 24 -5.54 -10.58 9.02
N THR A 25 -6.18 -10.36 10.17
CA THR A 25 -6.29 -9.02 10.77
C THR A 25 -4.91 -8.48 11.15
N HIS A 26 -4.05 -9.30 11.75
CA HIS A 26 -2.69 -8.92 12.09
C HIS A 26 -1.86 -8.60 10.84
N GLU A 27 -1.91 -9.45 9.82
CA GLU A 27 -1.20 -9.23 8.55
C GLU A 27 -1.66 -7.94 7.87
N LYS A 28 -2.97 -7.69 7.82
CA LYS A 28 -3.54 -6.45 7.27
C LYS A 28 -3.04 -5.22 8.03
N ALA A 29 -3.05 -5.26 9.37
CA ALA A 29 -2.57 -4.15 10.18
C ALA A 29 -1.08 -3.85 9.96
N VAL A 30 -0.25 -4.91 9.86
CA VAL A 30 1.18 -4.78 9.57
C VAL A 30 1.40 -4.21 8.17
N LYS A 31 0.71 -4.74 7.14
CA LYS A 31 0.78 -4.22 5.77
C LYS A 31 0.41 -2.74 5.71
N THR A 32 -0.69 -2.34 6.35
CA THR A 32 -1.09 -0.93 6.41
C THR A 32 -0.02 -0.06 7.05
N LYS A 33 0.62 -0.53 8.13
CA LYS A 33 1.71 0.23 8.78
C LYS A 33 2.92 0.40 7.85
N ILE A 34 3.30 -0.66 7.13
CA ILE A 34 4.41 -0.63 6.16
C ILE A 34 4.09 0.35 5.04
N VAL A 35 2.92 0.23 4.41
CA VAL A 35 2.52 1.10 3.29
C VAL A 35 2.49 2.57 3.70
N LYS A 36 1.94 2.87 4.89
CA LYS A 36 1.90 4.25 5.42
C LYS A 36 3.29 4.86 5.65
N ASP A 37 4.27 4.04 6.00
CA ASP A 37 5.64 4.50 6.19
C ASP A 37 6.41 4.61 4.86
N TRP A 38 6.16 3.70 3.92
CA TRP A 38 6.92 3.61 2.67
C TRP A 38 6.43 4.58 1.60
N LEU A 39 5.12 4.73 1.41
CA LEU A 39 4.56 5.56 0.34
C LEU A 39 5.09 7.01 0.37
N PRO A 40 5.18 7.70 1.53
CA PRO A 40 5.79 9.03 1.60
C PRO A 40 7.29 9.05 1.35
N ARG A 41 8.01 7.96 1.64
CA ARG A 41 9.47 7.87 1.41
C ARG A 41 9.81 7.77 -0.07
N TYR A 42 8.99 7.04 -0.83
CA TYR A 42 9.18 6.87 -2.27
C TYR A 42 8.66 8.06 -3.08
N THR A 43 7.61 8.73 -2.61
CA THR A 43 7.00 9.86 -3.31
C THR A 43 7.43 11.23 -2.82
N GLY A 44 7.98 11.33 -1.60
CA GLY A 44 8.18 12.60 -0.93
C GLY A 44 6.89 13.33 -0.55
N MET A 45 5.72 12.71 -0.76
CA MET A 45 4.40 13.30 -0.57
C MET A 45 3.79 12.86 0.77
N PRO A 46 3.30 13.77 1.62
CA PRO A 46 2.57 13.41 2.83
C PRO A 46 1.30 12.63 2.51
N LEU A 47 0.92 11.66 3.35
CA LEU A 47 -0.24 10.79 3.12
C LEU A 47 -1.55 11.57 2.99
N GLU A 48 -1.67 12.69 3.70
CA GLU A 48 -2.86 13.53 3.75
C GLU A 48 -3.06 14.34 2.46
N LYS A 49 -2.04 14.37 1.58
CA LYS A 49 -2.10 15.07 0.30
C LYS A 49 -2.56 14.17 -0.84
N PHE A 50 -2.64 12.85 -0.64
CA PHE A 50 -3.15 11.95 -1.66
C PHE A 50 -4.66 12.15 -1.84
N GLY A 51 -5.08 12.22 -3.10
CA GLY A 51 -6.47 12.23 -3.50
C GLY A 51 -7.09 10.84 -3.43
N GLU A 52 -8.41 10.81 -3.57
CA GLU A 52 -9.18 9.56 -3.60
C GLU A 52 -8.86 8.73 -4.85
N TYR A 53 -8.55 9.39 -5.96
CA TYR A 53 -8.28 8.74 -7.24
C TYR A 53 -6.79 8.78 -7.57
N ILE A 54 -6.23 7.64 -7.96
CA ILE A 54 -4.81 7.50 -8.28
C ILE A 54 -4.64 7.22 -9.77
N LEU A 55 -3.82 8.03 -10.45
CA LEU A 55 -3.38 7.84 -11.82
C LEU A 55 -1.91 7.42 -11.83
N LEU A 56 -1.62 6.20 -12.27
CA LEU A 56 -0.26 5.68 -12.34
C LEU A 56 0.33 5.88 -13.75
N VAL A 57 1.54 6.42 -13.80
CA VAL A 57 2.32 6.60 -15.04
C VAL A 57 3.75 6.11 -14.83
N ASN A 58 4.47 5.86 -15.91
CA ASN A 58 5.88 5.45 -15.88
C ASN A 58 6.83 6.47 -16.53
N PHE A 59 6.30 7.61 -17.00
CA PHE A 59 7.08 8.72 -17.55
C PHE A 59 6.85 9.99 -16.73
N ALA A 60 7.93 10.55 -16.19
CA ALA A 60 7.91 11.77 -15.37
C ALA A 60 7.31 12.99 -16.10
N GLY A 61 7.40 13.01 -17.43
CA GLY A 61 6.82 14.08 -18.25
C GLY A 61 5.32 14.28 -18.02
N TYR A 62 4.55 13.20 -17.79
CA TYR A 62 3.12 13.30 -17.50
C TYR A 62 2.83 13.95 -16.15
N VAL A 63 3.64 13.66 -15.12
CA VAL A 63 3.53 14.31 -13.81
C VAL A 63 3.80 15.80 -13.95
N LYS A 64 4.83 16.18 -14.72
CA LYS A 64 5.14 17.58 -14.99
C LYS A 64 3.99 18.28 -15.72
N SER A 65 3.50 17.73 -16.83
CA SER A 65 2.38 18.33 -17.57
C SER A 65 1.10 18.42 -16.75
N PHE A 66 0.83 17.44 -15.88
CA PHE A 66 -0.29 17.50 -14.95
C PHE A 66 -0.12 18.64 -13.94
N ALA A 67 1.05 18.71 -13.29
CA ALA A 67 1.37 19.76 -12.33
C ALA A 67 1.27 21.16 -12.94
N ASP A 68 1.85 21.37 -14.13
CA ASP A 68 1.81 22.63 -14.86
C ASP A 68 0.37 23.01 -15.27
N LYS A 69 -0.44 22.02 -15.69
CA LYS A 69 -1.83 22.24 -16.13
C LYS A 69 -2.74 22.69 -14.98
N TYR A 70 -2.56 22.10 -13.80
CA TYR A 70 -3.41 22.35 -12.63
C TYR A 70 -2.80 23.33 -11.63
N ASP A 71 -1.62 23.88 -11.93
CA ASP A 71 -0.85 24.80 -11.08
C ASP A 71 -0.62 24.24 -9.66
N VAL A 72 -0.12 23.01 -9.58
CA VAL A 72 0.16 22.31 -8.31
C VAL A 72 1.63 21.89 -8.21
N PRO A 73 2.22 21.83 -6.99
CA PRO A 73 3.61 21.44 -6.83
C PRO A 73 3.82 19.94 -7.10
N ILE A 74 4.99 19.61 -7.66
CA ILE A 74 5.48 18.23 -7.77
C ILE A 74 6.23 17.86 -6.49
N PHE A 75 5.85 16.75 -5.88
CA PHE A 75 6.57 16.11 -4.78
C PHE A 75 7.59 15.11 -5.31
N GLY A 76 8.72 14.98 -4.60
CA GLY A 76 9.68 13.92 -4.86
C GLY A 76 10.50 14.07 -6.14
N ASN A 77 10.86 15.31 -6.53
CA ASN A 77 11.76 15.55 -7.66
C ASN A 77 13.11 14.80 -7.52
N ASP A 78 13.57 14.60 -6.29
CA ASP A 78 14.77 13.84 -5.90
C ASP A 78 14.46 12.38 -5.51
N ARG A 79 13.23 11.92 -5.69
CA ARG A 79 12.73 10.62 -5.24
C ARG A 79 12.42 9.71 -6.43
N PRO A 80 12.35 8.38 -6.22
CA PRO A 80 12.06 7.45 -7.31
C PRO A 80 10.65 7.60 -7.89
N MET A 81 9.67 8.14 -7.14
CA MET A 81 8.28 8.23 -7.59
C MET A 81 7.68 9.64 -7.47
N GLN A 82 7.87 10.49 -8.47
CA GLN A 82 7.27 11.84 -8.44
C GLN A 82 5.74 11.77 -8.36
N ALA A 83 5.14 12.67 -7.58
CA ALA A 83 3.69 12.74 -7.44
C ALA A 83 3.18 14.18 -7.41
N ALA A 84 1.95 14.37 -7.88
CA ALA A 84 1.23 15.65 -7.78
C ALA A 84 -0.26 15.36 -7.58
N THR A 85 -0.98 16.23 -6.89
CA THR A 85 -2.43 16.08 -6.67
C THR A 85 -3.17 17.35 -7.04
N ALA A 86 -4.21 17.20 -7.84
CA ALA A 86 -5.16 18.26 -8.17
C ALA A 86 -6.57 17.66 -8.26
N GLU A 87 -7.58 18.41 -7.82
CA GLU A 87 -9.00 18.03 -7.96
C GLU A 87 -9.34 16.62 -7.44
N GLY A 88 -8.67 16.16 -6.37
CA GLY A 88 -8.89 14.83 -5.79
C GLY A 88 -8.24 13.67 -6.57
N ILE A 89 -7.46 13.97 -7.61
CA ILE A 89 -6.68 12.99 -8.38
C ILE A 89 -5.20 13.17 -8.07
N THR A 90 -4.54 12.10 -7.65
CA THR A 90 -3.08 12.05 -7.52
C THR A 90 -2.49 11.31 -8.72
N ILE A 91 -1.62 11.97 -9.47
CA ILE A 91 -0.77 11.31 -10.46
C ILE A 91 0.54 10.88 -9.78
N ILE A 92 0.98 9.64 -10.01
CA ILE A 92 2.23 9.08 -9.48
C ILE A 92 3.02 8.47 -10.62
N ASN A 93 4.27 8.91 -10.80
CA ASN A 93 5.23 8.22 -11.63
C ASN A 93 5.83 7.05 -10.86
N PHE A 94 5.44 5.80 -11.15
CA PHE A 94 6.04 4.63 -10.50
C PHE A 94 7.35 4.17 -11.17
N GLY A 95 7.75 4.80 -12.28
CA GLY A 95 8.94 4.45 -13.03
C GLY A 95 8.78 3.20 -13.91
N ILE A 96 9.89 2.66 -14.40
CA ILE A 96 9.91 1.53 -15.36
C ILE A 96 10.26 0.23 -14.63
N GLY A 97 9.53 -0.84 -14.95
CA GLY A 97 9.83 -2.21 -14.51
C GLY A 97 8.75 -2.81 -13.62
N SER A 98 8.51 -4.13 -13.77
CA SER A 98 7.54 -4.88 -12.98
C SER A 98 7.79 -4.84 -11.46
N PRO A 99 9.03 -4.76 -10.93
CA PRO A 99 9.23 -4.65 -9.49
C PRO A 99 8.66 -3.36 -8.90
N ASN A 100 8.73 -2.23 -9.62
CA ASN A 100 8.19 -0.96 -9.12
C ASN A 100 6.67 -0.90 -9.18
N ALA A 101 6.05 -1.65 -10.10
CA ALA A 101 4.59 -1.76 -10.19
C ALA A 101 4.00 -2.68 -9.10
N GLY A 102 4.81 -3.60 -8.56
CA GLY A 102 4.41 -4.51 -7.48
C GLY A 102 4.87 -4.10 -6.08
N LEU A 103 5.50 -2.92 -5.95
CA LEU A 103 6.04 -2.37 -4.70
C LEU A 103 4.95 -1.61 -3.92
#